data_AF-A0A843J247-F1
#
_entry.id   AF-A0A843J247-F1
#
_cell.length_a   1.000
_cell.length_b   1.000
_cell.length_c   1.000
_cell.angle_alpha   90.00
_cell.angle_beta   90.00
_cell.angle_gamma   90.00
#
_symmetry.space_group_name_H-M   'P 1'
#
loop_
_entity.id
_entity.type
_entity.pdbx_description
1 polymer ?
#
loop_
_entity_poly.entity_id
_entity_poly.type
_entity_poly.pdbx_seq_one_letter_code
_entity_poly.pdbx_strand_id
1 'polypeptide(L)'
;VIAEYFSWRQKEAWRNHMNAYCQHALITEGMTPQKAAKVLSGAKSAAMHEMMHERGINLSKTPAWQRRGTIIFREEYVKTGYNPIEKVEVQTARRRISRDEDLPLFSEPEGVNYLQNLIGKGKDRADKNRQITNI
;
A
#
# COMPACT_ATOMS: atom_id res chain seq x y z
N VAL A 1 -9.31 -15.65 -2.40
CA VAL A 1 -10.19 -14.62 -1.77
C VAL A 1 -9.45 -13.38 -1.27
N ILE A 2 -8.65 -13.42 -0.20
CA ILE A 2 -8.04 -12.18 0.35
C ILE A 2 -7.01 -11.55 -0.60
N ALA A 3 -6.06 -12.34 -1.12
CA ALA A 3 -5.05 -11.84 -2.05
C ALA A 3 -5.67 -11.26 -3.34
N GLU A 4 -6.73 -11.89 -3.86
CA GLU A 4 -7.48 -11.40 -5.02
C GLU A 4 -8.14 -10.05 -4.74
N TYR A 5 -8.73 -9.86 -3.56
CA TYR A 5 -9.29 -8.58 -3.16
C TYR A 5 -8.23 -7.48 -3.14
N PHE A 6 -7.07 -7.73 -2.54
CA PHE A 6 -5.98 -6.75 -2.50
C PHE A 6 -5.40 -6.48 -3.90
N SER A 7 -5.27 -7.50 -4.75
CA SER A 7 -4.88 -7.34 -6.15
C SER A 7 -5.87 -6.46 -6.91
N TRP A 8 -7.18 -6.66 -6.72
CA TRP A 8 -8.20 -5.79 -7.31
C TRP A 8 -8.13 -4.36 -6.80
N ARG A 9 -7.92 -4.14 -5.50
CA ARG A 9 -7.72 -2.80 -4.92
C ARG A 9 -6.45 -2.12 -5.44
N GLN A 10 -5.38 -2.87 -5.67
CA GLN A 10 -4.14 -2.34 -6.24
C GLN A 10 -4.30 -1.96 -7.72
N LYS A 11 -5.06 -2.74 -8.51
CA LYS A 11 -5.45 -2.36 -9.88
C LYS A 11 -6.28 -1.07 -9.91
N GLU A 12 -7.17 -0.92 -8.94
CA GLU A 12 -7.96 0.30 -8.79
C GLU A 12 -7.09 1.51 -8.40
N ALA A 13 -6.12 1.33 -7.51
CA ALA A 13 -5.13 2.35 -7.17
C ALA A 13 -4.34 2.80 -8.42
N TRP A 14 -3.93 1.86 -9.27
CA TRP A 14 -3.27 2.17 -10.53
C TRP A 14 -4.15 3.00 -11.48
N ARG A 15 -5.43 2.61 -11.65
CA ARG A 15 -6.40 3.36 -12.46
C ARG A 15 -6.61 4.79 -11.92
N ASN A 16 -6.70 4.94 -10.61
CA ASN A 16 -6.86 6.25 -9.97
C ASN A 16 -5.60 7.10 -10.11
N HIS A 17 -4.41 6.51 -9.95
CA HIS A 17 -3.13 7.16 -10.16
C HIS A 17 -3.03 7.76 -11.57
N MET A 18 -3.28 6.96 -12.60
CA MET A 18 -3.22 7.42 -14.00
C MET A 18 -4.20 8.56 -14.25
N ASN A 19 -5.47 8.37 -13.86
CA ASN A 19 -6.49 9.39 -14.06
C ASN A 19 -6.17 10.70 -13.33
N ALA A 20 -5.69 10.64 -12.09
CA ALA A 20 -5.33 11.82 -11.32
C ALA A 20 -4.20 12.61 -11.98
N TYR A 21 -3.15 11.93 -12.45
CA TYR A 21 -2.04 12.58 -13.14
C TYR A 21 -2.48 13.24 -14.46
N CYS A 22 -3.20 12.50 -15.31
CA CYS A 22 -3.67 13.05 -16.58
C CYS A 22 -4.66 14.20 -16.37
N GLN A 23 -5.58 14.06 -15.40
CA GLN A 23 -6.55 15.11 -15.09
C GLN A 23 -5.85 16.37 -14.59
N HIS A 24 -4.87 16.22 -13.70
CA HIS A 24 -4.10 17.34 -13.18
C HIS A 24 -3.33 18.07 -14.29
N ALA A 25 -2.70 17.33 -15.21
CA ALA A 25 -2.02 17.91 -16.36
C ALA A 25 -2.96 18.73 -17.24
N LEU A 26 -4.10 18.14 -17.64
CA LEU A 26 -5.11 18.82 -18.48
C LEU A 26 -5.68 20.08 -17.81
N ILE A 27 -5.94 20.03 -16.50
CA ILE A 27 -6.44 21.20 -15.75
C ILE A 27 -5.36 22.29 -15.68
N THR A 28 -4.12 21.92 -15.45
CA THR A 28 -2.99 22.87 -15.39
C THR A 28 -2.77 23.58 -16.74
N GLU A 29 -3.11 22.91 -17.84
CA GLU A 29 -3.09 23.47 -19.21
C GLU A 29 -4.32 24.34 -19.54
N GLY A 30 -5.20 24.59 -18.57
CA GLY A 30 -6.34 25.50 -18.70
C GLY A 30 -7.67 24.81 -18.99
N MET A 31 -7.73 23.47 -18.98
CA MET A 31 -9.01 22.76 -19.13
C MET A 31 -9.83 22.82 -17.83
N THR A 32 -11.15 22.92 -17.93
CA THR A 32 -12.01 22.81 -16.75
C THR A 32 -12.07 21.34 -16.26
N PRO A 33 -12.30 21.10 -14.96
CA PRO A 33 -12.37 19.73 -14.42
C PRO A 33 -13.38 18.82 -15.15
N GLN A 34 -14.51 19.37 -15.58
CA GLN A 34 -15.56 18.63 -16.30
C GLN A 34 -15.11 18.25 -17.71
N LYS A 35 -14.41 19.16 -18.42
CA LYS A 35 -13.85 18.87 -19.75
C LYS A 35 -12.75 17.82 -19.65
N ALA A 36 -11.87 17.93 -18.65
CA ALA A 36 -10.79 16.96 -18.42
C ALA A 36 -11.36 15.57 -18.13
N ALA A 37 -12.36 15.47 -17.25
CA ALA A 37 -13.04 14.21 -16.96
C ALA A 37 -13.69 13.59 -18.22
N LYS A 38 -14.28 14.42 -19.09
CA LYS A 38 -14.88 13.95 -20.35
C LYS A 38 -13.82 13.42 -21.33
N VAL A 39 -12.66 14.08 -21.44
CA VAL A 39 -11.53 13.64 -22.28
C VAL A 39 -10.97 12.30 -21.79
N LEU A 40 -10.86 12.12 -20.47
CA LEU A 40 -10.35 10.89 -19.87
C LEU A 40 -11.38 9.76 -19.84
N SER A 41 -12.66 10.07 -20.01
CA SER A 41 -13.73 9.08 -20.04
C SER A 41 -13.54 8.12 -21.22
N GLY A 42 -13.30 6.85 -20.93
CA GLY A 42 -13.04 5.83 -21.95
C GLY A 42 -11.64 5.85 -22.55
N ALA A 43 -10.73 6.71 -22.07
CA ALA A 43 -9.34 6.72 -22.51
C ALA A 43 -8.65 5.39 -22.14
N LYS A 44 -7.91 4.81 -23.09
CA LYS A 44 -7.12 3.60 -22.85
C LYS A 44 -5.85 3.96 -22.07
N SER A 45 -5.38 3.00 -21.27
CA SER A 45 -4.11 3.13 -20.51
C SER A 45 -2.95 3.60 -21.37
N ALA A 46 -2.78 3.03 -22.57
CA ALA A 46 -1.71 3.41 -23.50
C ALA A 46 -1.76 4.90 -23.89
N ALA A 47 -2.93 5.43 -24.22
CA ALA A 47 -3.10 6.84 -24.59
C ALA A 47 -2.80 7.79 -23.40
N MET A 48 -3.19 7.40 -22.19
CA MET A 48 -2.85 8.15 -20.98
C MET A 48 -1.33 8.15 -20.70
N HIS A 49 -0.65 7.03 -20.96
CA HIS A 49 0.81 6.95 -20.86
C HIS A 49 1.51 7.87 -21.86
N GLU A 50 1.08 7.83 -23.12
CA GLU A 50 1.62 8.68 -24.19
C GLU A 50 1.41 10.16 -23.87
N MET A 51 0.18 10.54 -23.49
CA MET A 51 -0.16 11.91 -23.06
C MET A 51 0.78 12.44 -21.97
N MET A 52 1.07 11.64 -20.94
CA MET A 52 1.96 12.06 -19.87
C MET A 52 3.43 12.02 -20.26
N HIS A 53 3.82 11.09 -21.14
CA HIS A 53 5.17 11.00 -21.65
C HIS A 53 5.55 12.23 -22.50
N GLU A 54 4.64 12.72 -23.34
CA GLU A 54 4.81 13.98 -24.09
C GLU A 54 5.03 15.19 -23.15
N ARG A 55 4.47 15.13 -21.95
CA ARG A 55 4.64 16.14 -20.88
C ARG A 55 5.87 15.90 -20.01
N GLY A 56 6.73 14.95 -20.38
CA GLY A 56 7.97 14.62 -19.67
C GLY A 56 7.77 13.77 -18.41
N ILE A 57 6.57 13.25 -18.15
CA ILE A 57 6.27 12.46 -16.94
C ILE A 57 6.08 10.98 -17.31
N ASN A 58 6.95 10.13 -16.77
CA ASN A 58 6.81 8.68 -16.90
C ASN A 58 5.99 8.13 -15.71
N LEU A 59 4.71 7.84 -15.96
CA LEU A 59 3.78 7.27 -14.95
C LEU A 59 4.27 5.95 -14.33
N SER A 60 5.13 5.18 -15.00
CA SER A 60 5.66 3.92 -14.45
C SER A 60 6.83 4.15 -13.49
N LYS A 61 7.44 5.33 -13.51
CA LYS A 61 8.59 5.73 -12.66
C LYS A 61 8.21 6.65 -11.51
N THR A 62 6.92 6.96 -11.34
CA THR A 62 6.43 7.71 -10.16
C THR A 62 6.64 6.88 -8.89
N PRO A 63 6.68 7.53 -7.70
CA PRO A 63 6.85 6.83 -6.42
C PRO A 63 5.91 5.63 -6.26
N ALA A 64 6.41 4.52 -5.71
CA ALA A 64 5.67 3.27 -5.60
C ALA A 64 4.33 3.45 -4.87
N TRP A 65 4.31 4.21 -3.76
CA TRP A 65 3.11 4.49 -2.99
C TRP A 65 1.99 5.19 -3.78
N GLN A 66 2.34 5.99 -4.80
CA GLN A 66 1.35 6.64 -5.65
C GLN A 66 0.70 5.64 -6.62
N ARG A 67 1.48 4.69 -7.13
CA ARG A 67 1.04 3.70 -8.13
C ARG A 67 0.35 2.49 -7.51
N ARG A 68 0.85 2.05 -6.37
CA ARG A 68 0.51 0.78 -5.73
C ARG A 68 -0.23 0.96 -4.40
N GLY A 69 -0.28 2.18 -3.87
CA GLY A 69 -0.86 2.48 -2.57
C GLY A 69 0.09 2.15 -1.42
N THR A 70 -0.48 2.10 -0.22
CA THR A 70 0.24 1.91 1.05
C THR A 70 -0.51 0.89 1.89
N ILE A 71 0.22 0.01 2.59
CA ILE A 71 -0.37 -0.91 3.57
C ILE A 71 -0.04 -0.43 4.98
N ILE A 72 -1.04 -0.48 5.86
CA ILE A 72 -0.89 -0.18 7.28
C ILE A 72 -1.23 -1.45 8.05
N PHE A 73 -0.36 -1.85 8.96
CA PHE A 73 -0.49 -3.10 9.70
C PHE A 73 0.05 -2.98 11.11
N ARG A 74 -0.27 -3.96 11.97
CA ARG A 74 0.30 -4.06 13.31
C ARG A 74 1.50 -4.99 13.27
N GLU A 75 2.62 -4.54 13.79
CA GLU A 75 3.81 -5.37 13.97
C GLU A 75 4.28 -5.41 15.42
N GLU A 76 5.01 -6.47 15.74
CA GLU A 76 5.69 -6.62 17.02
C GLU A 76 7.14 -6.24 16.84
N TYR A 77 7.67 -5.50 17.79
CA TYR A 77 9.07 -5.17 17.87
C TYR A 77 9.56 -5.43 19.29
N VAL A 78 10.83 -5.82 19.39
CA VAL A 78 11.49 -5.99 20.67
C VAL A 78 11.91 -4.62 21.17
N LYS A 79 11.47 -4.27 22.37
CA LYS A 79 11.92 -3.07 23.07
C LYS A 79 12.71 -3.48 24.30
N THR A 80 13.96 -3.04 24.37
CA THR A 80 14.77 -3.14 25.59
C THR A 80 14.22 -2.16 26.62
N GLY A 81 13.82 -2.68 27.77
CA GLY A 81 13.47 -1.90 28.96
C GLY A 81 14.46 -2.22 30.07
N TYR A 82 14.50 -1.36 31.08
CA TYR A 82 15.32 -1.59 32.27
C TYR A 82 14.41 -1.95 33.44
N ASN A 83 14.67 -3.09 34.10
CA ASN A 83 13.98 -3.46 35.34
C ASN A 83 14.75 -2.85 36.53
N PRO A 84 14.23 -1.82 37.22
CA PRO A 84 14.95 -1.15 38.30
C PRO A 84 15.07 -2.02 39.57
N ILE A 85 14.26 -3.06 39.71
CA ILE A 85 14.28 -3.97 40.87
C ILE A 85 15.42 -4.97 40.73
N GLU A 86 15.54 -5.60 39.55
CA GLU A 86 16.57 -6.60 39.27
C GLU A 86 17.86 -5.98 38.71
N LYS A 87 17.83 -4.70 38.32
CA LYS A 87 18.91 -3.97 37.66
C LYS A 87 19.40 -4.62 36.36
N VAL A 88 18.50 -5.26 35.63
CA VAL A 88 18.79 -5.96 34.37
C VAL A 88 18.01 -5.32 33.22
N GLU A 89 18.62 -5.32 32.03
CA GLU A 89 17.90 -5.04 30.79
C GLU A 89 16.99 -6.21 30.42
N VAL A 90 15.69 -5.94 30.30
CA VAL A 90 14.68 -6.93 29.92
C VAL A 90 14.17 -6.59 28.53
N GLN A 91 14.20 -7.58 27.64
CA GLN A 91 13.57 -7.47 26.34
C GLN A 91 12.08 -7.76 26.45
N THR A 92 11.26 -6.83 25.99
CA THR A 92 9.80 -7.00 26.00
C THR A 92 9.24 -6.83 24.59
N ALA A 93 8.31 -7.71 24.22
CA ALA A 93 7.55 -7.54 22.98
C ALA A 93 6.58 -6.37 23.15
N ARG A 94 6.56 -5.46 22.17
CA ARG A 94 5.61 -4.35 22.07
C ARG A 94 5.00 -4.33 20.68
N ARG A 95 3.79 -3.78 20.59
CA ARG A 95 3.06 -3.65 19.33
C ARG A 95 3.12 -2.21 18.87
N ARG A 96 3.32 -2.01 17.57
CA ARG A 96 3.18 -0.70 16.93
C ARG A 96 2.39 -0.83 15.63
N ILE A 97 1.83 0.30 15.20
CA ILE A 97 1.29 0.42 13.84
C ILE A 97 2.47 0.76 12.94
N SER A 98 2.65 -0.02 11.89
CA SER A 98 3.65 0.18 10.85
C SER A 98 2.98 0.43 9.51
N ARG A 99 3.73 1.05 8.60
CA ARG A 99 3.29 1.43 7.27
C ARG A 99 4.35 1.00 6.26
N ASP A 100 3.90 0.42 5.16
CA ASP A 100 4.73 0.06 4.02
C ASP A 100 4.24 0.79 2.75
N GLU A 101 5.16 1.51 2.12
CA GLU A 101 4.95 2.37 0.96
C GLU A 101 5.60 1.82 -0.33
N ASP A 102 6.42 0.77 -0.21
CA ASP A 102 7.06 0.10 -1.36
C ASP A 102 6.48 -1.31 -1.55
N LEU A 103 5.22 -1.33 -1.98
CA LEU A 103 4.46 -2.57 -2.08
C LEU A 103 4.86 -3.36 -3.34
N PRO A 104 4.98 -4.70 -3.26
CA PRO A 104 5.06 -5.55 -4.44
C PRO A 104 3.71 -5.59 -5.18
N LEU A 105 3.69 -6.13 -6.40
CA LEU A 105 2.45 -6.39 -7.12
C LEU A 105 1.73 -7.60 -6.50
N PHE A 106 0.51 -7.41 -5.99
CA PHE A 106 -0.26 -8.47 -5.34
C PHE A 106 -0.84 -9.50 -6.31
N SER A 107 -0.79 -9.25 -7.62
CA SER A 107 -1.05 -10.27 -8.63
C SER A 107 0.11 -11.24 -8.82
N GLU A 108 1.33 -10.84 -8.46
CA GLU A 108 2.53 -11.65 -8.63
C GLU A 108 2.79 -12.56 -7.41
N PRO A 109 3.49 -13.69 -7.58
CA PRO A 109 3.79 -14.61 -6.48
C PRO A 109 4.45 -13.93 -5.27
N GLU A 110 5.35 -12.97 -5.51
CA GLU A 110 6.00 -12.18 -4.45
C GLU A 110 4.98 -11.40 -3.61
N GLY A 111 4.04 -10.71 -4.25
CA GLY A 111 3.01 -9.96 -3.55
C GLY A 111 1.98 -10.85 -2.86
N VAL A 112 1.67 -12.01 -3.42
CA VAL A 112 0.83 -13.02 -2.74
C VAL A 112 1.53 -13.49 -1.46
N ASN A 113 2.82 -13.83 -1.52
CA ASN A 113 3.60 -14.23 -0.36
C ASN A 113 3.71 -13.12 0.69
N TYR A 114 3.91 -11.87 0.25
CA TYR A 114 3.90 -10.69 1.12
C TYR A 114 2.59 -10.61 1.93
N LEU A 115 1.45 -10.70 1.25
CA LEU A 115 0.13 -10.65 1.91
C LEU A 115 -0.10 -11.84 2.84
N GLN A 116 0.29 -13.05 2.43
CA GLN A 116 0.18 -14.24 3.26
C GLN A 116 1.01 -14.12 4.54
N ASN A 117 2.25 -13.61 4.46
CA ASN A 117 3.08 -13.37 5.63
C ASN A 117 2.47 -12.32 6.56
N LEU A 118 1.89 -11.27 5.99
CA LEU A 118 1.26 -10.20 6.76
C LEU A 118 0.02 -10.68 7.52
N ILE A 119 -0.82 -11.49 6.87
CA ILE A 119 -2.06 -12.04 7.43
C ILE A 119 -1.77 -13.21 8.36
N GLY A 120 -0.82 -14.08 8.00
CA GLY A 120 -0.39 -15.24 8.78
C GLY A 120 0.16 -14.83 10.14
N LYS A 121 0.98 -13.77 10.18
CA LYS A 121 1.40 -13.13 11.44
C LYS A 121 0.22 -12.70 12.31
N GLY A 122 -0.94 -12.40 11.73
CA GLY A 122 -2.17 -12.07 12.46
C GLY A 122 -2.89 -13.29 13.07
N LYS A 123 -2.84 -14.45 12.43
CA LYS A 123 -3.48 -15.70 12.90
C LYS A 123 -2.72 -16.33 14.07
N ASP A 124 -1.40 -16.48 13.95
CA ASP A 124 -0.56 -17.00 15.04
C ASP A 124 -0.68 -16.16 16.32
N ARG A 125 -1.00 -14.86 16.18
CA ARG A 125 -1.28 -13.93 17.28
C ARG A 125 -2.65 -14.14 17.92
N ALA A 126 -3.68 -14.49 17.16
CA ALA A 126 -5.03 -14.72 17.68
C ALA A 126 -5.08 -16.00 18.54
N ASP A 127 -4.35 -17.03 18.12
CA ASP A 127 -4.29 -18.30 18.84
C ASP A 127 -3.45 -18.21 20.13
N LYS A 128 -2.33 -17.46 20.11
CA LYS A 128 -1.56 -17.16 21.33
C LYS A 128 -2.35 -16.34 22.35
N ASN A 129 -3.09 -15.31 21.92
CA ASN A 129 -3.90 -14.51 22.84
C ASN A 129 -5.07 -15.32 23.45
N ARG A 130 -5.67 -16.25 22.71
CA ARG A 130 -6.72 -17.13 23.26
C ARG A 130 -6.22 -18.09 24.34
N GLN A 131 -4.97 -18.54 24.25
CA GLN A 131 -4.36 -19.40 25.28
C GLN A 131 -4.02 -18.62 26.56
N ILE A 132 -3.70 -17.33 26.46
CA ILE A 132 -3.35 -16.48 27.61
C ILE A 132 -4.60 -16.02 28.39
N THR A 133 -5.75 -15.83 27.73
CA THR A 133 -7.00 -15.39 28.39
C THR A 133 -7.76 -16.54 29.09
N ASN A 134 -7.34 -17.79 28.89
CA ASN A 134 -7.94 -18.99 29.51
C ASN A 134 -7.14 -19.51 30.72
N ILE A 135 -6.25 -18.69 31.28
CA ILE A 135 -5.52 -18.91 32.54
C ILE A 135 -5.91 -17.78 33.50
#